data_AF-A0A9D5MLF2-F1
#
_entry.id   AF-A0A9D5MLF2-F1
#
_cell.length_a   1.000
_cell.length_b   1.000
_cell.length_c   1.000
_cell.angle_alpha   90.00
_cell.angle_beta   90.00
_cell.angle_gamma   90.00
#
_symmetry.space_group_name_H-M   'P 1'
#
loop_
_entity.id
_entity.type
_entity.pdbx_description
1 polymer ?
#
loop_
_entity_poly.entity_id
_entity_poly.type
_entity_poly.pdbx_seq_one_letter_code
_entity_poly.pdbx_strand_id
1 'polypeptide(L)'
;MITFPFVGGERGIEPENIIYVQTDRRLNVFHVSEGEKEVQYRLYKKLDEIEGTLLPYGFVRCHRSYLINLRYVAKVSNYLLTLKTGEAFTIPRARYKWVKEQYVSWKNVDDTHSVLSGEWSGFE
;
A
#
# COMPACT_ATOMS: atom_id res chain seq x y z
N MET A 1 -14.47 -0.45 2.84
CA MET A 1 -14.07 -0.40 4.26
C MET A 1 -13.68 -1.77 4.81
N ILE A 2 -12.59 -1.86 5.59
CA ILE A 2 -12.18 -3.05 6.36
C ILE A 2 -12.03 -2.67 7.84
N THR A 3 -12.57 -3.49 8.75
CA THR A 3 -12.42 -3.28 10.19
C THR A 3 -11.17 -3.96 10.73
N PHE A 4 -10.33 -3.22 11.45
CA PHE A 4 -9.13 -3.73 12.12
C PHE A 4 -9.22 -3.53 13.64
N PRO A 5 -8.84 -4.55 14.44
CA PRO A 5 -8.84 -4.45 15.90
C PRO A 5 -7.54 -3.81 16.40
N PHE A 6 -7.38 -2.50 16.17
CA PHE A 6 -6.19 -1.77 16.60
C PHE A 6 -6.07 -1.67 18.13
N VAL A 7 -4.86 -1.35 18.58
CA VAL A 7 -4.63 -0.91 19.96
C VAL A 7 -5.46 0.35 20.21
N GLY A 8 -6.36 0.28 21.19
CA GLY A 8 -7.31 1.36 21.51
C GLY A 8 -8.71 1.21 20.90
N GLY A 9 -8.99 0.10 20.19
CA GLY A 9 -10.32 -0.26 19.73
C GLY A 9 -10.39 -0.57 18.23
N GLU A 10 -11.55 -1.07 17.80
CA GLU A 10 -11.81 -1.32 16.38
C GLU A 10 -11.92 -0.01 15.59
N ARG A 11 -11.40 -0.02 14.36
CA ARG A 11 -11.56 1.07 13.40
C ARG A 11 -11.84 0.49 12.02
N GLY A 12 -12.81 1.06 11.32
CA GLY A 12 -12.97 0.86 9.88
C GLY A 12 -11.99 1.75 9.12
N ILE A 13 -11.18 1.18 8.24
CA ILE A 13 -10.24 1.90 7.38
C ILE A 13 -10.53 1.54 5.92
N GLU A 14 -10.56 2.53 5.03
CA GLU A 14 -10.54 2.28 3.60
C GLU A 14 -9.14 1.84 3.16
N PRO A 15 -8.97 0.69 2.49
CA PRO A 15 -7.65 0.22 2.05
C PRO A 15 -6.88 1.25 1.22
N GLU A 16 -7.62 2.03 0.43
CA GLU A 16 -7.08 3.14 -0.37
C GLU A 16 -6.39 4.22 0.44
N ASN A 17 -6.78 4.41 1.71
CA ASN A 17 -6.18 5.40 2.60
C ASN A 17 -4.95 4.85 3.34
N ILE A 18 -4.72 3.53 3.33
CA ILE A 18 -3.52 2.94 3.95
C ILE A 18 -2.36 3.13 2.98
N ILE A 19 -1.34 3.89 3.39
CA ILE A 19 -0.15 4.19 2.60
C ILE A 19 0.80 2.98 2.60
N TYR A 20 1.12 2.49 3.80
CA TYR A 20 1.89 1.27 4.00
C TYR A 20 1.67 0.71 5.40
N VAL A 21 2.08 -0.53 5.59
CA VAL A 21 2.17 -1.18 6.89
C VAL A 21 3.62 -1.58 7.13
N GLN A 22 4.16 -1.18 8.29
CA GLN A 22 5.49 -1.59 8.71
C GLN A 22 5.46 -2.42 9.98
N THR A 23 6.31 -3.43 10.06
CA THR A 23 6.56 -4.15 11.30
C THR A 23 7.54 -3.36 12.16
N ASP A 24 7.08 -2.91 13.32
CA ASP A 24 7.90 -2.33 14.39
C ASP A 24 7.86 -3.25 15.63
N ARG A 25 9.00 -3.87 15.92
CA ARG A 25 9.17 -4.90 16.97
C ARG A 25 8.17 -6.05 16.84
N ARG A 26 7.11 -6.05 17.66
CA ARG A 26 6.08 -7.11 17.73
C ARG A 26 4.72 -6.65 17.19
N LEU A 27 4.65 -5.44 16.67
CA LEU A 27 3.44 -4.78 16.22
C LEU A 27 3.57 -4.40 14.75
N ASN A 28 2.44 -4.39 14.06
CA ASN A 28 2.35 -3.76 12.75
C ASN A 28 1.75 -2.37 12.91
N VAL A 29 2.42 -1.39 12.33
CA VAL A 29 2.04 0.01 12.31
C VAL A 29 1.49 0.32 10.93
N PHE A 30 0.22 0.71 10.89
CA PHE A 30 -0.47 1.17 9.69
C PHE A 30 -0.25 2.66 9.59
N HIS A 31 0.29 3.11 8.47
CA HIS A 31 0.42 4.51 8.11
C HIS A 31 -0.77 4.85 7.21
N VAL A 32 -1.69 5.68 7.69
CA VAL A 32 -2.98 5.97 7.07
C VAL A 32 -3.07 7.46 6.75
N SER A 33 -3.46 7.78 5.53
CA SER A 33 -3.76 9.14 5.10
C SER A 33 -5.16 9.53 5.59
N GLU A 34 -5.22 10.60 6.39
CA GLU A 34 -6.45 11.24 6.85
C GLU A 34 -6.41 12.71 6.41
N GLY A 35 -6.92 12.97 5.21
CA GLY A 35 -6.79 14.28 4.56
C GLY A 35 -5.32 14.60 4.27
N GLU A 36 -4.85 15.75 4.76
CA GLU A 36 -3.47 16.20 4.57
C GLU A 36 -2.48 15.58 5.57
N LYS A 37 -2.96 14.77 6.51
CA LYS A 37 -2.13 14.20 7.59
C LYS A 37 -1.96 12.71 7.44
N GLU A 38 -0.82 12.23 7.91
CA GLU A 38 -0.57 10.82 8.14
C GLU A 38 -0.81 10.49 9.62
N VAL A 39 -1.63 9.47 9.88
CA VAL A 39 -1.97 8.96 11.20
C VAL A 39 -1.51 7.52 11.32
N GLN A 40 -1.05 7.13 12.51
CA GLN A 40 -0.54 5.79 12.77
C GLN A 40 -1.47 4.98 13.67
N TYR A 41 -1.80 3.77 13.24
CA TYR A 41 -2.54 2.78 14.03
C TYR A 41 -1.69 1.54 14.27
N ARG A 42 -1.79 0.93 15.45
CA ARG A 42 -0.98 -0.24 15.82
C ARG A 42 -1.85 -1.48 15.95
N LEU A 43 -1.39 -2.61 15.44
CA LEU A 43 -2.11 -3.88 15.42
C LEU A 43 -1.22 -5.05 15.88
N TYR A 44 -1.73 -5.86 16.82
CA TYR A 44 -1.12 -7.14 17.22
C TYR A 44 -1.58 -8.27 16.28
N LYS A 45 -1.02 -8.30 15.07
CA LYS A 45 -1.31 -9.33 14.06
C LYS A 45 -0.06 -9.58 13.23
N LYS A 46 0.16 -10.77 12.68
CA LYS A 46 1.33 -11.01 11.81
C LYS A 46 1.15 -10.24 10.50
N LEU A 47 2.26 -9.76 9.94
CA LEU A 47 2.21 -9.00 8.68
C LEU A 47 1.70 -9.87 7.52
N ASP A 48 1.91 -11.19 7.57
CA ASP A 48 1.42 -12.13 6.54
C ASP A 48 -0.12 -12.24 6.54
N GLU A 49 -0.75 -12.15 7.70
CA GLU A 49 -2.22 -12.16 7.78
C GLU A 49 -2.81 -10.81 7.35
N ILE A 50 -2.10 -9.71 7.63
CA ILE A 50 -2.46 -8.38 7.14
C ILE A 50 -2.31 -8.33 5.61
N GLU A 51 -1.22 -8.90 5.08
CA GLU A 51 -0.98 -9.05 3.65
C GLU A 51 -2.12 -9.83 2.98
N GLY A 52 -2.53 -10.98 3.52
CA GLY A 52 -3.68 -11.72 2.97
C GLY A 52 -4.98 -10.91 2.93
N THR A 53 -5.16 -9.98 3.88
CA THR A 53 -6.34 -9.10 3.93
C THR A 53 -6.24 -7.96 2.90
N LEU A 54 -5.04 -7.41 2.71
CA LEU A 54 -4.81 -6.20 1.91
C LEU A 54 -4.38 -6.48 0.46
N LEU A 55 -3.90 -7.69 0.15
CA LEU A 55 -3.43 -8.07 -1.19
C LEU A 55 -4.45 -7.77 -2.31
N PRO A 56 -5.76 -8.03 -2.14
CA PRO A 56 -6.75 -7.71 -3.18
C PRO A 56 -6.89 -6.21 -3.49
N TYR A 57 -6.35 -5.34 -2.64
CA TYR A 57 -6.47 -3.88 -2.72
C TYR A 57 -5.19 -3.20 -3.23
N GLY A 58 -4.33 -3.95 -3.94
CA GLY A 58 -3.14 -3.38 -4.57
C GLY A 58 -1.94 -3.20 -3.62
N PHE A 59 -1.79 -4.08 -2.63
CA PHE A 59 -0.64 -4.07 -1.74
C PHE A 59 0.46 -5.03 -2.21
N VAL A 60 1.72 -4.64 -2.02
CA VAL A 60 2.89 -5.44 -2.37
C VAL A 60 3.85 -5.58 -1.18
N ARG A 61 4.30 -6.81 -0.90
CA ARG A 61 5.31 -7.08 0.13
C ARG A 61 6.72 -6.87 -0.42
N CYS A 62 7.24 -5.65 -0.29
CA CYS A 62 8.55 -5.30 -0.83
C CYS A 62 9.73 -5.77 0.04
N HIS A 63 9.50 -5.98 1.35
CA HIS A 63 10.50 -6.40 2.32
C HIS A 63 9.87 -7.23 3.45
N ARG A 64 10.68 -7.90 4.29
CA ARG A 64 10.17 -8.68 5.43
C ARG A 64 9.36 -7.86 6.42
N SER A 65 9.59 -6.55 6.48
CA SER A 65 8.95 -5.63 7.43
C SER A 65 8.01 -4.62 6.77
N TYR A 66 7.82 -4.65 5.44
CA TYR A 66 7.09 -3.60 4.73
C TYR A 66 6.11 -4.18 3.72
N LEU A 67 4.85 -3.77 3.86
CA LEU A 67 3.75 -4.02 2.93
C LEU A 67 3.26 -2.65 2.42
N ILE A 68 3.42 -2.41 1.13
CA ILE A 68 3.25 -1.07 0.53
C ILE A 68 2.01 -1.05 -0.35
N ASN A 69 1.19 0.00 -0.26
CA ASN A 69 0.11 0.24 -1.21
C ASN A 69 0.68 0.82 -2.51
N LEU A 70 0.45 0.13 -3.64
CA LEU A 70 0.96 0.52 -4.95
C LEU A 70 0.42 1.89 -5.41
N ARG A 71 -0.75 2.31 -4.93
CA ARG A 71 -1.32 3.65 -5.17
C ARG A 71 -0.39 4.79 -4.78
N TYR A 72 0.41 4.59 -3.74
CA TYR A 72 1.30 5.62 -3.21
C TYR A 72 2.71 5.54 -3.79
N VAL A 73 2.99 4.58 -4.67
CA VAL A 73 4.31 4.39 -5.26
C VAL A 73 4.52 5.34 -6.44
N ALA A 74 5.59 6.12 -6.36
CA ALA A 74 6.05 6.98 -7.45
C ALA A 74 6.96 6.23 -8.43
N LYS A 75 7.83 5.34 -7.93
CA LYS A 75 8.81 4.63 -8.75
C LYS A 75 9.32 3.36 -8.08
N VAL A 76 9.64 2.35 -8.91
CA VAL A 76 10.47 1.20 -8.51
C VAL A 76 11.69 1.13 -9.43
N SER A 77 12.89 1.38 -8.89
CA SER A 77 14.15 1.35 -9.64
C SER A 77 15.35 1.13 -8.71
N ASN A 78 16.47 0.61 -9.23
CA ASN A 78 17.74 0.50 -8.48
C ASN A 78 17.58 -0.19 -7.11
N TYR A 79 16.76 -1.25 -7.03
CA TYR A 79 16.45 -1.96 -5.78
C TYR A 79 15.77 -1.09 -4.71
N LEU A 80 15.16 0.02 -5.11
CA LEU A 80 14.37 0.90 -4.26
C LEU A 80 12.93 1.00 -4.78
N LEU A 81 11.99 1.03 -3.84
CA LEU A 81 10.63 1.52 -4.04
C LEU A 81 10.55 2.90 -3.41
N THR A 82 10.06 3.89 -4.14
CA THR A 82 9.92 5.28 -3.67
C THR A 82 8.45 5.67 -3.69
N LEU A 83 7.94 6.19 -2.57
CA LEU A 83 6.60 6.74 -2.45
C LEU A 83 6.51 8.13 -3.09
N LYS A 84 5.29 8.58 -3.37
CA LYS A 84 4.99 9.95 -3.85
C LYS A 84 5.43 11.04 -2.88
N THR A 85 5.58 10.72 -1.59
CA THR A 85 6.14 11.60 -0.56
C THR A 85 7.67 11.72 -0.61
N GLY A 86 8.35 10.88 -1.40
CA GLY A 86 9.81 10.81 -1.47
C GLY A 86 10.44 9.76 -0.53
N GLU A 87 9.69 9.20 0.42
CA GLU A 87 10.17 8.11 1.26
C GLU A 87 10.53 6.88 0.42
N ALA A 88 11.64 6.20 0.75
CA ALA A 88 12.15 5.09 -0.05
C ALA A 88 12.46 3.84 0.79
N PHE A 89 12.11 2.68 0.23
CA PHE A 89 12.28 1.36 0.85
C PHE A 89 13.20 0.48 0.00
N THR A 90 14.17 -0.15 0.65
CA THR A 90 15.05 -1.12 -0.03
C THR A 90 14.31 -2.41 -0.31
N ILE A 91 14.53 -2.95 -1.51
CA ILE A 91 13.98 -4.21 -1.96
C ILE A 91 15.13 -5.22 -2.04
N PRO A 92 15.08 -6.34 -1.31
CA PRO A 92 16.07 -7.40 -1.47
C PRO A 92 16.15 -7.85 -2.93
N ARG A 93 17.36 -8.08 -3.45
CA ARG A 93 17.58 -8.48 -4.86
C ARG A 93 16.68 -9.63 -5.30
N ALA A 94 16.49 -10.62 -4.42
CA ALA A 94 15.63 -11.79 -4.66
C ALA A 94 14.15 -11.45 -4.89
N ARG A 95 13.65 -10.32 -4.34
CA ARG A 95 12.25 -9.87 -4.48
C ARG A 95 12.08 -8.80 -5.56
N TYR A 96 13.15 -8.11 -5.95
CA TYR A 96 13.08 -6.93 -6.80
C TYR A 96 12.34 -7.15 -8.11
N LYS A 97 12.64 -8.25 -8.82
CA LYS A 97 11.98 -8.57 -10.10
C LYS A 97 10.46 -8.68 -9.91
N TRP A 98 10.02 -9.47 -8.93
CA TRP A 98 8.60 -9.68 -8.64
C TRP A 98 7.90 -8.37 -8.22
N VAL A 99 8.49 -7.59 -7.31
CA VAL A 99 7.91 -6.30 -6.88
C VAL A 99 7.76 -5.34 -8.06
N LYS A 100 8.76 -5.28 -8.94
CA LYS A 100 8.72 -4.42 -10.13
C LYS A 100 7.61 -4.86 -11.09
N GLU A 101 7.45 -6.16 -11.31
CA GLU A 101 6.37 -6.72 -12.14
C GLU A 101 4.99 -6.39 -11.58
N GLN A 102 4.79 -6.55 -10.26
CA GLN A 102 3.52 -6.18 -9.60
C GLN A 102 3.21 -4.69 -9.77
N TYR A 103 4.21 -3.81 -9.60
CA TYR A 103 4.03 -2.37 -9.78
C TYR A 103 3.67 -2.00 -11.23
N VAL A 104 4.36 -2.57 -12.22
CA VAL A 104 4.06 -2.32 -13.64
C VAL A 104 2.66 -2.82 -14.01
N SER A 105 2.29 -4.02 -13.56
CA SER A 105 0.96 -4.58 -13.79
C SER A 105 -0.13 -3.71 -13.19
N TRP A 106 0.07 -3.24 -11.95
CA TRP A 106 -0.89 -2.36 -11.27
C TRP A 106 -1.04 -1.02 -12.02
N LYS A 107 0.07 -0.38 -12.42
CA LYS A 107 0.03 0.89 -13.18
C LYS A 107 -0.73 0.77 -14.50
N ASN A 108 -0.52 -0.32 -15.25
CA ASN A 108 -1.22 -0.51 -16.53
C ASN A 108 -2.75 -0.62 -16.35
N VAL A 109 -3.20 -1.26 -15.27
CA VAL A 109 -4.64 -1.37 -14.94
C VAL A 109 -5.20 -0.03 -14.47
N ASP A 110 -4.49 0.66 -13.58
CA ASP A 110 -4.86 1.97 -13.04
C ASP A 110 -4.97 3.04 -14.13
N ASP A 111 -4.01 3.05 -15.06
CA ASP A 111 -4.02 3.95 -16.21
C ASP A 111 -5.21 3.64 -17.13
N THR A 112 -5.57 2.36 -17.32
CA THR A 112 -6.75 1.96 -18.11
C THR A 112 -8.07 2.40 -17.45
N HIS A 113 -8.20 2.25 -16.13
CA HIS A 113 -9.38 2.71 -15.38
C HIS A 113 -9.51 4.25 -15.39
N SER A 114 -8.39 4.97 -15.36
CA SER A 114 -8.37 6.42 -15.45
C SER A 114 -8.85 6.93 -16.81
N VAL A 115 -8.51 6.24 -17.91
CA VAL A 115 -9.02 6.57 -19.25
C VAL A 115 -10.53 6.33 -19.32
N LEU A 116 -10.99 5.16 -18.86
CA LEU A 116 -12.41 4.81 -18.92
C LEU A 116 -13.26 5.72 -18.02
N SER A 117 -12.82 6.08 -16.81
CA SER A 117 -13.59 7.00 -15.95
C SER A 117 -13.64 8.44 -16.46
N GLY A 118 -12.65 8.86 -17.27
CA GLY A 118 -12.60 10.19 -17.88
C GLY A 118 -13.46 10.37 -19.14
N GLU A 119 -13.84 9.29 -19.83
CA GLU A 119 -14.60 9.35 -21.09
C GLU A 119 -16.12 9.42 -20.90
N TRP A 120 -16.66 9.00 -19.75
CA TRP A 120 -18.10 9.01 -19.47
C TRP A 120 -18.61 10.28 -18.78
N SER A 121 -17.72 11.16 -18.31
CA SER A 121 -18.09 12.44 -17.68
C SER A 121 -18.42 13.55 -18.69
N GLY A 122 -18.35 13.27 -20.00
CA GLY A 122 -18.62 14.22 -21.08
C GLY A 122 -19.97 14.02 -21.81
N PHE A 123 -20.84 13.14 -21.32
CA PHE A 123 -22.20 12.97 -21.83
C PHE A 123 -23.23 13.30 -20.74
N GLU A 124 -23.39 14.59 -20.47
CA GLU A 124 -24.65 15.19 -19.99
C GLU A 124 -25.05 16.33 -20.93
#